data_AF-A0A482DWG5-F1
#
_entry.id   AF-A0A482DWG5-F1
#
_cell.length_a   1.000
_cell.length_b   1.000
_cell.length_c   1.000
_cell.angle_alpha   90.00
_cell.angle_beta   90.00
_cell.angle_gamma   90.00
#
_symmetry.space_group_name_H-M   'P 1'
#
loop_
_entity.id
_entity.type
_entity.pdbx_description
1 polymer ?
#
loop_
_entity_poly.entity_id
_entity_poly.type
_entity_poly.pdbx_seq_one_letter_code
_entity_poly.pdbx_strand_id
1 'polypeptide(L)'
;FEAINLIIHNDSEPNLLVRACNQLGQFLSNRETNLRYLALESMCNLATSDFSHEAVKKHKEVVILSMKMEKDVSVRQQAVDLLYAMCDKTNAEEIVQEMLNYLETADYSIREEMVLKVAILAEKYAL
;
A
#
# COMPACT_ATOMS: atom_id res chain seq x y z
N PHE A 1 -1.74 -6.70 15.95
CA PHE A 1 -0.66 -6.71 14.95
C PHE A 1 0.16 -8.00 15.02
N GLU A 2 0.71 -8.41 16.17
CA GLU A 2 1.44 -9.69 16.32
C GLU A 2 0.73 -10.92 15.71
N ALA A 3 -0.54 -11.15 16.01
CA ALA A 3 -1.29 -12.27 15.43
C ALA A 3 -1.45 -12.17 13.90
N ILE A 4 -1.57 -10.95 13.37
CA ILE A 4 -1.66 -10.71 11.92
C ILE A 4 -0.31 -11.01 11.27
N ASN A 5 0.78 -10.56 11.87
CA ASN A 5 2.14 -10.83 11.38
C ASN A 5 2.44 -12.33 11.35
N LEU A 6 2.00 -13.07 12.38
CA LEU A 6 2.14 -14.53 12.39
C LEU A 6 1.33 -15.20 11.27
N ILE A 7 0.10 -14.74 11.02
CA ILE A 7 -0.74 -15.25 9.91
C ILE A 7 -0.05 -14.98 8.56
N ILE A 8 0.48 -13.77 8.37
CA ILE A 8 1.20 -13.38 7.14
C ILE A 8 2.44 -14.24 6.95
N HIS A 9 3.25 -14.41 8.00
CA HIS A 9 4.48 -15.20 7.93
C HIS A 9 4.20 -16.69 7.67
N ASN A 10 3.09 -17.22 8.17
CA ASN A 10 2.72 -18.61 7.95
C ASN A 10 2.22 -18.86 6.52
N ASP A 11 1.60 -17.87 5.86
CA ASP A 11 1.12 -17.88 4.47
C ASP A 11 0.41 -19.16 3.99
N SER A 12 -0.23 -19.90 4.91
CA SER A 12 -0.78 -21.23 4.64
C SER A 12 -2.30 -21.27 4.57
N GLU A 13 -2.98 -20.24 5.09
CA GLU A 13 -4.43 -20.22 5.24
C GLU A 13 -5.04 -18.98 4.56
N PRO A 14 -5.46 -19.09 3.27
CA PRO A 14 -6.01 -17.98 2.50
C PRO A 14 -7.18 -17.27 3.20
N ASN A 15 -8.05 -18.01 3.88
CA ASN A 15 -9.18 -17.45 4.61
C ASN A 15 -8.74 -16.55 5.78
N LEU A 16 -7.65 -16.89 6.46
CA LEU A 16 -7.10 -16.06 7.54
C LEU A 16 -6.40 -14.82 6.98
N LEU A 17 -5.68 -14.95 5.87
CA LEU A 17 -5.04 -13.82 5.20
C LEU A 17 -6.07 -12.79 4.71
N VAL A 18 -7.16 -13.24 4.09
CA VAL A 18 -8.25 -12.36 3.66
C VAL A 18 -8.93 -11.70 4.86
N ARG A 19 -9.16 -12.42 5.96
CA ARG A 19 -9.71 -11.84 7.20
C ARG A 19 -8.77 -10.80 7.80
N ALA A 20 -7.48 -11.07 7.84
CA ALA A 20 -6.47 -10.13 8.30
C ALA A 20 -6.45 -8.87 7.43
N CYS A 21 -6.48 -9.02 6.09
CA CYS A 21 -6.58 -7.92 5.15
C CYS A 21 -7.80 -7.03 5.41
N ASN A 22 -8.99 -7.63 5.55
CA ASN A 22 -10.22 -6.88 5.84
C ASN A 22 -10.14 -6.13 7.18
N GLN A 23 -9.50 -6.72 8.19
CA GLN A 23 -9.32 -6.07 9.49
C GLN A 23 -8.36 -4.88 9.40
N LEU A 24 -7.24 -5.04 8.68
CA LEU A 24 -6.30 -3.95 8.42
C LEU A 24 -6.97 -2.83 7.62
N GLY A 25 -7.87 -3.16 6.68
CA GLY A 25 -8.62 -2.19 5.90
C GLY A 25 -9.47 -1.26 6.77
N GLN A 26 -10.03 -1.77 7.86
CA GLN A 26 -10.74 -0.95 8.85
C GLN A 26 -9.77 -0.03 9.62
N PHE A 27 -8.54 -0.48 9.89
CA PHE A 27 -7.53 0.32 10.58
C PHE A 27 -6.98 1.44 9.73
N LEU A 28 -6.97 1.33 8.39
CA LEU A 28 -6.58 2.42 7.48
C LEU A 28 -7.46 3.67 7.64
N SER A 29 -8.70 3.54 8.06
CA SER A 29 -9.61 4.67 8.30
C SER A 29 -9.71 5.08 9.78
N ASN A 30 -8.84 4.54 10.64
CA ASN A 30 -8.84 4.86 12.06
C ASN A 30 -8.36 6.31 12.30
N ARG A 31 -8.81 6.94 13.39
CA ARG A 31 -8.38 8.30 13.78
C ARG A 31 -6.93 8.34 14.25
N GLU A 32 -6.42 7.25 14.79
CA GLU A 32 -5.05 7.18 15.31
C GLU A 32 -4.04 6.96 14.17
N THR A 33 -3.10 7.91 14.01
CA THR A 33 -2.07 7.87 12.97
C THR A 33 -1.19 6.61 13.07
N ASN A 34 -0.81 6.21 14.29
CA ASN A 34 0.01 5.00 14.51
C ASN A 34 -0.71 3.73 14.04
N LEU A 35 -2.04 3.64 14.23
CA LEU A 35 -2.82 2.49 13.75
C LEU A 35 -2.86 2.45 12.22
N ARG A 36 -3.02 3.61 11.57
CA ARG A 36 -2.98 3.70 10.10
C ARG A 36 -1.61 3.31 9.56
N TYR A 37 -0.53 3.80 10.18
CA TYR A 37 0.84 3.44 9.83
C TYR A 37 1.08 1.92 9.89
N LEU A 38 0.81 1.30 11.05
CA LEU A 38 1.00 -0.15 11.23
C LEU A 38 0.11 -0.97 10.30
N ALA A 39 -1.07 -0.46 9.97
CA ALA A 39 -1.96 -1.10 9.02
C ALA A 39 -1.40 -1.09 7.59
N LEU A 40 -0.88 0.04 7.12
CA LEU A 40 -0.22 0.13 5.82
C LEU A 40 1.01 -0.79 5.75
N GLU A 41 1.85 -0.78 6.79
CA GLU A 41 3.04 -1.65 6.89
C GLU A 41 2.66 -3.14 6.84
N SER A 42 1.66 -3.54 7.63
CA SER A 42 1.19 -4.94 7.64
C SER A 42 0.56 -5.33 6.30
N MET A 43 -0.12 -4.40 5.62
CA MET A 43 -0.68 -4.65 4.29
C MET A 43 0.38 -4.80 3.20
N CYS A 44 1.54 -4.15 3.30
CA CYS A 44 2.65 -4.38 2.36
C CYS A 44 3.07 -5.85 2.40
N ASN A 45 3.18 -6.44 3.59
CA ASN A 45 3.54 -7.84 3.76
C ASN A 45 2.45 -8.79 3.25
N LEU A 46 1.17 -8.39 3.30
CA LEU A 46 0.10 -9.16 2.66
C LEU A 46 0.15 -9.07 1.14
N ALA A 47 0.50 -7.91 0.59
CA ALA A 47 0.57 -7.70 -0.85
C ALA A 47 1.59 -8.64 -1.54
N THR A 48 2.59 -9.15 -0.83
CA THR A 48 3.56 -10.11 -1.35
C THR A 48 3.03 -11.55 -1.45
N SER A 49 1.89 -11.86 -0.83
CA SER A 49 1.26 -13.19 -0.87
C SER A 49 0.23 -13.27 -2.00
N ASP A 50 0.40 -14.26 -2.89
CA ASP A 50 -0.52 -14.52 -4.01
C ASP A 50 -1.96 -14.78 -3.55
N PHE A 51 -2.15 -15.34 -2.35
CA PHE A 51 -3.48 -15.66 -1.82
C PHE A 51 -4.26 -14.42 -1.36
N SER A 52 -3.56 -13.35 -1.02
CA SER A 52 -4.16 -12.16 -0.41
C SER A 52 -4.02 -10.89 -1.25
N HIS A 53 -3.24 -10.94 -2.32
CA HIS A 53 -3.01 -9.82 -3.23
C HIS A 53 -4.31 -9.19 -3.74
N GLU A 54 -5.28 -10.00 -4.19
CA GLU A 54 -6.59 -9.51 -4.65
C GLU A 54 -7.44 -8.88 -3.55
N ALA A 55 -7.29 -9.32 -2.29
CA ALA A 55 -7.97 -8.68 -1.17
C ALA A 55 -7.34 -7.31 -0.86
N VAL A 56 -6.01 -7.22 -0.90
CA VAL A 56 -5.27 -5.98 -0.65
C VAL A 56 -5.62 -4.92 -1.69
N LYS A 57 -5.72 -5.29 -2.98
CA LYS A 57 -6.11 -4.40 -4.07
C LYS A 57 -7.48 -3.73 -3.87
N LYS A 58 -8.41 -4.33 -3.14
CA LYS A 58 -9.72 -3.72 -2.85
C LYS A 58 -9.62 -2.46 -1.99
N HIS A 59 -8.52 -2.28 -1.29
CA HIS A 59 -8.28 -1.12 -0.44
C HIS A 59 -7.49 -0.01 -1.13
N LYS A 60 -7.13 -0.17 -2.43
CA LYS A 60 -6.33 0.78 -3.21
C LYS A 60 -6.78 2.23 -3.07
N GLU A 61 -8.08 2.51 -3.19
CA GLU A 61 -8.62 3.88 -3.08
C GLU A 61 -8.30 4.53 -1.72
N VAL A 62 -8.41 3.75 -0.63
CA VAL A 62 -8.07 4.23 0.73
C VAL A 62 -6.56 4.50 0.83
N VAL A 63 -5.72 3.66 0.22
CA VAL A 63 -4.27 3.85 0.22
C VAL A 63 -3.86 5.09 -0.59
N ILE A 64 -4.49 5.32 -1.76
CA ILE A 64 -4.29 6.55 -2.56
C ILE A 64 -4.66 7.78 -1.73
N LEU A 65 -5.78 7.73 -1.00
CA LEU A 65 -6.17 8.82 -0.10
C LEU A 65 -5.15 9.03 1.02
N SER A 66 -4.62 7.96 1.62
CA SER A 66 -3.56 8.06 2.63
C SER A 66 -2.29 8.72 2.08
N MET A 67 -1.87 8.39 0.86
CA MET A 67 -0.73 9.04 0.19
C MET A 67 -0.96 10.56 0.02
N LYS A 68 -2.17 10.97 -0.34
CA LYS A 68 -2.49 12.37 -0.66
C LYS A 68 -2.81 13.24 0.57
N MET A 69 -3.50 12.69 1.57
CA MET A 69 -4.16 13.47 2.62
C MET A 69 -3.50 13.35 4.01
N GLU A 70 -2.63 12.38 4.22
CA GLU A 70 -1.98 12.20 5.53
C GLU A 70 -1.01 13.35 5.84
N LYS A 71 -1.09 13.85 7.07
CA LYS A 71 -0.20 14.94 7.52
C LYS A 71 1.22 14.43 7.79
N ASP A 72 1.32 13.20 8.27
CA ASP A 72 2.59 12.56 8.59
C ASP A 72 3.26 12.03 7.32
N VAL A 73 4.46 12.52 7.02
CA VAL A 73 5.25 12.11 5.86
C VAL A 73 5.54 10.61 5.89
N SER A 74 5.78 10.03 7.06
CA SER A 74 6.08 8.61 7.22
C SER A 74 4.89 7.72 6.80
N VAL A 75 3.66 8.17 7.08
CA VAL A 75 2.44 7.46 6.65
C VAL A 75 2.26 7.58 5.14
N ARG A 76 2.57 8.75 4.56
CA ARG A 76 2.54 8.94 3.10
C ARG A 76 3.57 8.07 2.39
N GLN A 77 4.79 7.94 2.94
CA GLN A 77 5.82 7.02 2.44
C GLN A 77 5.33 5.57 2.48
N GLN A 78 4.79 5.13 3.62
CA GLN A 78 4.26 3.77 3.75
C GLN A 78 3.08 3.50 2.80
N ALA A 79 2.26 4.50 2.49
CA ALA A 79 1.22 4.39 1.47
C ALA A 79 1.80 4.21 0.06
N VAL A 80 2.87 4.93 -0.28
CA VAL A 80 3.60 4.75 -1.56
C VAL A 80 4.23 3.35 -1.64
N ASP A 81 4.82 2.84 -0.56
CA ASP A 81 5.30 1.45 -0.47
C ASP A 81 4.20 0.44 -0.77
N LEU A 82 3.03 0.62 -0.16
CA LEU A 82 1.91 -0.29 -0.36
C LEU A 82 1.36 -0.23 -1.78
N LEU A 83 1.22 0.97 -2.34
CA LEU A 83 0.82 1.15 -3.74
C LEU A 83 1.79 0.44 -4.70
N TYR A 84 3.09 0.56 -4.46
CA TYR A 84 4.10 -0.16 -5.23
C TYR A 84 3.96 -1.69 -5.09
N ALA A 85 3.75 -2.19 -3.86
CA ALA A 85 3.65 -3.62 -3.59
C ALA A 85 2.36 -4.25 -4.15
N MET A 86 1.23 -3.54 -4.14
CA MET A 86 -0.05 -4.03 -4.69
C MET A 86 -0.20 -3.82 -6.20
N CYS A 87 0.81 -3.23 -6.85
CA CYS A 87 0.75 -2.87 -8.25
C CYS A 87 0.92 -4.10 -9.15
N ASP A 88 -0.02 -4.28 -10.07
CA ASP A 88 -0.03 -5.32 -11.09
C ASP A 88 -0.48 -4.77 -12.45
N LYS A 89 -0.52 -5.63 -13.47
CA LYS A 89 -0.92 -5.24 -14.83
C LYS A 89 -2.33 -4.63 -14.92
N THR A 90 -3.20 -4.89 -13.95
CA THR A 90 -4.60 -4.44 -13.97
C THR A 90 -4.78 -3.03 -13.39
N ASN A 91 -3.85 -2.57 -12.55
CA ASN A 91 -3.95 -1.29 -11.85
C ASN A 91 -2.72 -0.37 -12.04
N ALA A 92 -1.68 -0.82 -12.75
CA ALA A 92 -0.42 -0.09 -12.90
C ALA A 92 -0.59 1.32 -13.47
N GLU A 93 -1.39 1.48 -14.53
CA GLU A 93 -1.61 2.78 -15.17
C GLU A 93 -2.19 3.80 -14.18
N GLU A 94 -3.23 3.40 -13.45
CA GLU A 94 -3.89 4.25 -12.46
C GLU A 94 -2.98 4.59 -11.27
N ILE A 95 -2.26 3.60 -10.73
CA ILE A 95 -1.33 3.81 -9.61
C ILE A 95 -0.21 4.77 -10.02
N VAL A 96 0.40 4.57 -11.19
CA VAL A 96 1.47 5.44 -11.68
C VAL A 96 0.97 6.85 -11.94
N GLN A 97 -0.20 7.01 -12.57
CA GLN A 97 -0.82 8.33 -12.76
C GLN A 97 -1.04 9.05 -11.42
N GLU A 98 -1.54 8.34 -10.41
CA GLU A 98 -1.79 8.95 -9.10
C GLU A 98 -0.52 9.31 -8.34
N MET A 99 0.53 8.50 -8.45
CA MET A 99 1.85 8.84 -7.92
C MET A 99 2.44 10.08 -8.62
N LEU A 100 2.30 10.18 -9.94
CA LEU A 100 2.76 11.35 -10.72
C LEU A 100 2.00 12.61 -10.33
N ASN A 101 0.67 12.55 -10.21
CA ASN A 101 -0.16 13.68 -9.75
C ASN A 101 0.27 14.15 -8.35
N TYR A 102 0.55 13.22 -7.45
CA TYR A 102 1.00 13.56 -6.10
C TYR A 102 2.43 14.13 -6.09
N LEU A 103 3.31 13.69 -6.99
CA LEU A 103 4.71 14.13 -7.08
C LEU A 103 4.86 15.65 -7.19
N GLU A 104 3.92 16.33 -7.87
CA GLU A 104 3.92 17.78 -8.05
C GLU A 104 3.89 18.54 -6.71
N THR A 105 3.20 17.98 -5.71
CA THR A 105 2.97 18.60 -4.40
C THR A 105 3.71 17.90 -3.26
N ALA A 106 4.31 16.75 -3.53
CA ALA A 106 5.02 15.93 -2.54
C ALA A 106 6.22 16.67 -1.92
N ASP A 107 6.56 16.35 -0.68
CA ASP A 107 7.73 16.90 0.01
C ASP A 107 9.05 16.39 -0.60
N TYR A 108 10.13 17.17 -0.55
CA TYR A 108 11.43 16.78 -1.11
C TYR A 108 11.96 15.43 -0.59
N SER A 109 11.65 15.08 0.66
CA SER A 109 12.10 13.84 1.30
C SER A 109 11.47 12.56 0.73
N ILE A 110 10.33 12.64 0.04
CA ILE A 110 9.63 11.48 -0.54
C ILE A 110 9.78 11.41 -2.07
N ARG A 111 10.10 12.54 -2.73
CA ARG A 111 10.14 12.63 -4.20
C ARG A 111 11.13 11.66 -4.84
N GLU A 112 12.35 11.60 -4.34
CA GLU A 112 13.41 10.78 -4.94
C GLU A 112 13.00 9.30 -5.00
N GLU A 113 12.55 8.76 -3.87
CA GLU A 113 12.10 7.38 -3.76
C GLU A 113 10.86 7.11 -4.61
N MET A 114 9.90 8.04 -4.63
CA MET A 114 8.69 7.88 -5.41
C MET A 114 8.96 7.91 -6.92
N VAL A 115 9.86 8.79 -7.40
CA VAL A 115 10.29 8.82 -8.81
C VAL A 115 10.92 7.49 -9.21
N LEU A 116 11.78 6.92 -8.37
CA LEU A 116 12.40 5.63 -8.63
C LEU A 116 11.34 4.53 -8.75
N LYS A 117 10.39 4.47 -7.82
CA LYS A 117 9.29 3.49 -7.86
C LYS A 117 8.42 3.65 -9.10
N VAL A 118 8.04 4.89 -9.45
CA VAL A 118 7.29 5.18 -10.67
C VAL A 118 8.04 4.70 -11.91
N ALA A 119 9.34 4.97 -12.01
CA ALA A 119 10.16 4.52 -13.13
C ALA A 119 10.20 2.99 -13.23
N ILE A 120 10.40 2.29 -12.10
CA ILE A 120 10.39 0.82 -12.04
C ILE A 120 9.03 0.26 -12.48
N LEU A 121 7.92 0.83 -12.00
CA LEU A 121 6.58 0.38 -12.36
C LEU A 121 6.27 0.62 -13.84
N ALA A 122 6.62 1.81 -14.37
CA ALA A 122 6.44 2.15 -15.77
C ALA A 122 7.24 1.22 -16.69
N GLU A 123 8.49 0.91 -16.35
CA GLU A 123 9.33 -0.04 -17.10
C GLU A 123 8.78 -1.47 -17.01
N LYS A 124 8.43 -1.92 -15.79
CA LYS A 124 7.93 -3.28 -15.55
C LYS A 124 6.62 -3.58 -16.29
N TYR A 125 5.73 -2.59 -16.39
CA TYR A 125 4.41 -2.74 -16.99
C TYR A 125 4.30 -2.14 -18.39
N ALA A 126 5.37 -1.57 -18.93
CA ALA A 126 5.44 -0.94 -20.24
C ALA A 126 4.30 0.06 -20.48
N LEU A 127 4.14 0.99 -19.53
CA LEU A 127 3.16 2.07 -19.55
C LEU A 127 3.58 3.21 -20.50
#